data_AF-A0A811MTP8-F1
#
_entry.id   AF-A0A811MTP8-F1
#
_cell.length_a   1.000
_cell.length_b   1.000
_cell.length_c   1.000
_cell.angle_alpha   90.00
_cell.angle_beta   90.00
_cell.angle_gamma   90.00
#
_symmetry.space_group_name_H-M   'P 1'
#
loop_
_entity.id
_entity.type
_entity.pdbx_description
1 polymer ?
#
loop_
_entity_poly.entity_id
_entity_poly.type
_entity_poly.pdbx_seq_one_letter_code
_entity_poly.pdbx_strand_id
1 'polypeptide(L)'
;MSYLESLLEYNEIVKKLFATEEEGFQFYNNYGFEKGFSVRRSYCEWDNSHNEMTLRKFVCSRQGFREEKQLKRAIKKRKPRNITRVGCLAKFVIARDRTT
;
A
#
# COMPACT_ATOMS: atom_id res chain seq x y z
N MET A 1 23.65 3.85 4.99
CA MET A 1 22.81 5.03 4.75
C MET A 1 22.74 5.82 6.04
N SER A 2 23.15 7.09 5.99
CA SER A 2 23.07 7.97 7.15
C SER A 2 21.60 8.32 7.44
N TYR A 3 21.27 8.62 8.70
CA TYR A 3 19.91 9.05 9.08
C TYR A 3 19.44 10.25 8.24
N LEU A 4 20.36 11.16 7.91
CA LEU A 4 20.09 12.34 7.10
C LEU A 4 19.61 11.98 5.68
N GLU A 5 20.25 11.01 5.02
CA GLU A 5 19.83 10.52 3.70
C GLU A 5 18.40 9.98 3.73
N SER A 6 18.06 9.21 4.78
CA SER A 6 16.71 8.64 4.92
C SER A 6 15.64 9.71 5.15
N LEU A 7 15.97 10.77 5.88
CA LEU A 7 15.06 11.87 6.17
C LEU A 7 14.82 12.74 4.92
N LEU A 8 15.88 12.99 4.14
CA LEU A 8 15.78 13.69 2.87
C LEU A 8 14.91 12.89 1.88
N GLU A 9 15.17 11.59 1.73
CA GLU A 9 14.35 10.70 0.89
C GLU A 9 12.88 10.74 1.31
N TYR A 10 12.58 10.64 2.61
CA TYR A 10 11.21 10.73 3.12
C TYR A 10 10.53 12.05 2.73
N ASN A 11 11.21 13.18 2.93
CA ASN A 11 10.66 14.50 2.63
C ASN A 11 10.37 14.71 1.14
N GLU A 12 11.25 14.21 0.26
CA GLU A 12 11.05 14.23 -1.18
C GLU A 12 9.83 13.40 -1.59
N ILE A 13 9.68 12.20 -1.02
CA ILE A 13 8.58 11.29 -1.33
C ILE A 13 7.23 11.87 -0.89
N VAL A 14 7.14 12.43 0.32
CA VAL A 14 5.87 12.92 0.90
C VAL A 14 5.36 14.19 0.19
N LYS A 15 6.25 14.97 -0.43
CA LYS A 15 5.89 16.17 -1.18
C LYS A 15 5.44 15.88 -2.61
N LYS A 16 5.55 14.64 -3.10
CA LYS A 16 5.13 14.31 -4.46
C LYS A 16 3.62 14.45 -4.62
N LEU A 17 3.25 15.09 -5.73
CA LEU A 17 1.89 15.16 -6.24
C LEU A 17 1.76 14.23 -7.44
N PHE A 18 0.58 13.65 -7.60
CA PHE A 18 0.24 12.75 -8.70
C PHE A 18 -1.06 13.23 -9.32
N ALA A 19 -1.17 13.18 -10.65
CA ALA A 19 -2.41 13.55 -11.32
C ALA A 19 -3.47 12.45 -11.17
N THR A 20 -3.05 11.20 -11.00
CA THR A 20 -3.95 10.04 -10.89
C THR A 20 -3.52 9.04 -9.82
N GLU A 21 -4.46 8.16 -9.40
CA GLU A 21 -4.15 7.03 -8.51
C GLU A 21 -3.10 6.08 -9.08
N GLU A 22 -3.16 5.86 -10.40
CA GLU A 22 -2.29 4.92 -11.10
C GLU A 22 -0.84 5.41 -11.10
N GLU A 23 -0.61 6.71 -11.31
CA GLU A 23 0.73 7.30 -11.21
C GLU A 23 1.31 7.13 -9.80
N GLY A 24 0.52 7.40 -8.76
CA GLY A 24 0.92 7.16 -7.37
C GLY A 24 1.22 5.70 -7.09
N PHE A 25 0.46 4.78 -7.67
CA PHE A 25 0.70 3.34 -7.58
C PHE A 25 2.01 2.94 -8.27
N GLN A 26 2.23 3.36 -9.51
CA GLN A 26 3.44 3.04 -10.28
C GLN A 26 4.70 3.57 -9.60
N PHE A 27 4.64 4.80 -9.08
CA PHE A 27 5.72 5.37 -8.28
C PHE A 27 6.08 4.48 -7.09
N TYR A 28 5.10 4.12 -6.26
CA TYR A 28 5.38 3.31 -5.08
C TYR A 28 5.73 1.85 -5.44
N ASN A 29 5.23 1.32 -6.55
CA ASN A 29 5.59 0.00 -7.05
C ASN A 29 7.07 -0.06 -7.48
N ASN A 30 7.57 0.98 -8.16
CA ASN A 30 8.97 1.10 -8.53
C ASN A 30 9.85 1.28 -7.28
N TYR A 31 9.45 2.15 -6.35
CA TYR A 31 10.13 2.31 -5.06
C TYR A 31 10.18 0.98 -4.29
N GLY A 32 9.06 0.25 -4.23
CA GLY A 32 8.99 -1.06 -3.60
C GLY A 32 9.95 -2.04 -4.26
N PHE A 33 9.98 -2.10 -5.59
CA PHE A 33 10.89 -2.95 -6.35
C PHE A 33 12.35 -2.67 -6.02
N GLU A 34 12.76 -1.39 -6.02
CA GLU A 34 14.13 -0.97 -5.65
C GLU A 34 14.48 -1.32 -4.20
N LYS A 35 13.53 -1.18 -3.27
CA LYS A 35 13.71 -1.54 -1.85
C LYS A 35 13.46 -3.03 -1.56
N GLY A 36 13.15 -3.85 -2.57
CA GLY A 36 13.03 -5.31 -2.45
C GLY A 36 11.68 -5.85 -1.96
N PHE A 37 10.57 -5.13 -2.17
CA PHE A 37 9.22 -5.62 -1.86
C PHE A 37 8.19 -5.30 -2.96
N SER A 38 7.20 -6.17 -3.13
CA SER A 38 6.09 -5.91 -4.04
C SER A 38 4.95 -5.17 -3.35
N VAL A 39 4.26 -4.32 -4.09
CA VAL A 39 3.17 -3.47 -3.62
C VAL A 39 1.82 -4.06 -4.05
N ARG A 40 0.80 -3.88 -3.22
CA ARG A 40 -0.60 -4.10 -3.59
C ARG A 40 -1.47 -2.93 -3.19
N ARG A 41 -2.53 -2.71 -3.96
CA ARG A 41 -3.64 -1.82 -3.59
C ARG A 41 -4.37 -2.38 -2.36
N SER A 42 -4.66 -1.50 -1.41
CA SER A 42 -5.37 -1.86 -0.18
C SER A 42 -6.65 -1.04 -0.05
N TYR A 43 -6.72 -0.17 0.95
CA TYR A 43 -7.91 0.59 1.27
C TYR A 43 -8.09 1.76 0.31
N CYS A 44 -9.34 2.09 0.01
CA CYS A 44 -9.73 3.28 -0.73
C CYS A 44 -10.80 3.97 0.10
N GLU A 45 -10.64 5.27 0.30
CA GLU A 45 -11.64 6.14 0.88
C GLU A 45 -12.21 7.02 -0.22
N TRP A 46 -13.52 7.23 -0.16
CA TRP A 46 -14.28 8.08 -1.08
C TRP A 46 -14.96 9.17 -0.29
N ASP A 47 -15.30 10.25 -0.96
CA ASP A 47 -16.19 11.27 -0.43
C ASP A 47 -17.60 10.70 -0.15
N ASN A 48 -18.43 11.46 0.56
CA ASN A 48 -19.79 11.03 0.91
C ASN A 48 -20.62 10.71 -0.34
N SER A 49 -20.42 11.47 -1.43
CA SER A 49 -21.06 11.27 -2.72
C SER A 49 -20.55 10.06 -3.51
N HIS A 50 -19.44 9.45 -3.10
CA HIS A 50 -18.76 8.38 -3.84
C HIS A 50 -18.36 8.76 -5.28
N ASN A 51 -18.18 10.06 -5.54
CA ASN A 51 -17.78 10.57 -6.85
C ASN A 51 -16.25 10.65 -6.95
N GLU A 52 -15.59 10.99 -5.83
CA GLU A 52 -14.18 11.34 -5.84
C GLU A 52 -13.45 10.61 -4.71
N MET A 53 -12.34 9.97 -5.07
CA MET A 53 -11.47 9.30 -4.12
C MET A 53 -10.75 10.35 -3.25
N THR A 54 -10.86 10.20 -1.94
CA THR A 54 -10.23 11.11 -0.97
C THR A 54 -8.88 10.59 -0.50
N LEU A 55 -8.72 9.27 -0.42
CA LEU A 55 -7.50 8.62 0.06
C LEU A 55 -7.32 7.25 -0.58
N ARG A 56 -6.09 6.93 -0.97
CA ARG A 56 -5.70 5.60 -1.41
C ARG A 56 -4.50 5.10 -0.62
N LYS A 57 -4.62 3.87 -0.11
CA LYS A 57 -3.57 3.17 0.65
C LYS A 57 -2.97 2.03 -0.15
N PHE A 58 -1.66 2.10 -0.34
CA PHE A 58 -0.83 1.06 -0.93
C PHE A 58 0.05 0.42 0.15
N VAL A 59 0.27 -0.89 0.03
CA VAL A 59 0.90 -1.66 1.10
C VAL A 59 1.78 -2.75 0.51
N CYS A 60 2.76 -3.21 1.27
CA CYS A 60 3.53 -4.40 0.88
C CYS A 60 2.59 -5.61 0.71
N SER A 61 2.87 -6.46 -0.28
CA SER A 61 2.17 -7.72 -0.51
C SER A 61 2.18 -8.64 0.72
N ARG A 62 3.24 -8.53 1.54
CA ARG A 62 3.44 -9.25 2.81
C ARG A 62 2.81 -8.56 4.02
N GLN A 63 2.08 -7.47 3.85
CA GLN A 63 1.42 -6.76 4.97
C GLN A 63 0.37 -7.63 5.65
N GLY A 64 0.31 -7.49 6.98
CA GLY A 64 -0.70 -8.08 7.85
C GLY A 64 -0.47 -9.56 8.08
N PHE A 65 -1.43 -10.21 8.72
CA PHE A 65 -1.41 -11.65 8.99
C PHE A 65 -2.66 -12.29 8.41
N ARG A 66 -2.56 -13.57 8.06
CA ARG A 66 -3.72 -14.32 7.60
C ARG A 66 -4.60 -14.64 8.80
N GLU A 67 -5.89 -14.33 8.70
CA GLU A 67 -6.82 -14.60 9.78
C GLU A 67 -6.94 -16.11 10.05
N GLU A 68 -7.02 -16.46 11.33
CA GLU A 68 -7.05 -17.83 11.79
C GLU A 68 -8.27 -18.60 11.24
N LYS A 69 -9.41 -17.92 11.08
CA LYS A 69 -10.64 -18.47 10.47
C LYS A 69 -10.44 -18.94 9.02
N GLN A 70 -9.50 -18.33 8.29
CA GLN A 70 -9.14 -18.78 6.94
C GLN A 70 -8.19 -19.99 6.95
N LEU A 71 -7.44 -20.19 8.02
CA LEU A 71 -6.59 -21.36 8.21
C LEU A 71 -7.44 -22.57 8.64
N LYS A 72 -8.37 -22.37 9.57
CA LYS A 72 -9.22 -23.40 10.20
C LYS A 72 -10.53 -23.72 9.45
N ARG A 73 -10.74 -23.17 8.24
CA ARG A 73 -11.97 -23.41 7.46
C ARG A 73 -12.16 -24.91 7.18
N ALA A 74 -13.22 -25.51 7.71
CA ALA A 74 -13.47 -26.96 7.63
C ALA A 74 -13.71 -27.45 6.19
N ILE A 75 -14.46 -26.67 5.39
CA ILE A 75 -14.77 -27.01 4.00
C ILE A 75 -13.95 -26.09 3.08
N LYS A 76 -13.00 -26.68 2.34
CA LYS A 76 -12.15 -25.97 1.37
C LYS A 76 -12.31 -26.58 -0.02
N LYS A 77 -12.80 -25.79 -0.99
CA LYS A 77 -12.86 -26.20 -2.41
C LYS A 77 -11.49 -26.31 -3.09
N ARG A 78 -10.44 -25.69 -2.51
CA ARG A 78 -9.06 -25.67 -3.04
C ARG A 78 -8.05 -25.71 -1.89
N LYS A 79 -6.84 -26.24 -2.16
CA LYS A 79 -5.72 -26.18 -1.20
C LYS A 79 -5.42 -24.73 -0.81
N PRO A 80 -5.11 -24.45 0.47
CA PRO A 80 -4.78 -23.10 0.91
C PRO A 80 -3.47 -22.65 0.25
N ARG A 81 -3.45 -21.42 -0.27
CA ARG A 81 -2.20 -20.77 -0.71
C ARG A 81 -1.22 -20.67 0.48
N ASN A 82 0.07 -20.69 0.19
CA ASN A 82 1.13 -20.47 1.19
C ASN A 82 0.93 -19.15 1.95
N ILE A 83 1.35 -19.11 3.22
CA ILE A 83 1.28 -17.90 4.03
C ILE A 83 2.38 -16.94 3.56
N THR A 84 2.00 -15.89 2.84
CA THR A 84 2.92 -14.86 2.33
C THR A 84 2.90 -13.58 3.18
N ARG A 85 1.81 -13.36 3.93
CA ARG A 85 1.61 -12.20 4.81
C ARG A 85 2.25 -12.46 6.17
N VAL A 86 3.27 -11.66 6.51
CA VAL A 86 4.11 -11.80 7.71
C VAL A 86 4.15 -10.54 8.58
N GLY A 87 3.25 -9.59 8.34
CA GLY A 87 3.17 -8.36 9.14
C GLY A 87 4.04 -7.21 8.65
N CYS A 88 4.43 -7.18 7.37
CA CYS A 88 5.21 -6.05 6.84
C CYS A 88 4.48 -4.71 7.07
N LEU A 89 5.19 -3.71 7.59
CA LEU A 89 4.64 -2.41 7.95
C LEU A 89 4.71 -1.37 6.82
N ALA A 90 5.45 -1.67 5.74
CA ALA A 90 5.61 -0.78 4.60
C ALA A 90 4.25 -0.41 4.00
N LYS A 91 3.98 0.90 3.98
CA LYS A 91 2.73 1.51 3.52
C LYS A 91 3.04 2.85 2.89
N PHE A 92 2.25 3.20 1.89
CA PHE A 92 2.24 4.50 1.23
C PHE A 92 0.80 4.93 1.06
N VAL A 93 0.54 6.22 1.27
CA VAL A 93 -0.80 6.79 1.22
C VAL A 93 -0.73 8.03 0.35
N ILE A 94 -1.59 8.08 -0.65
CA ILE A 94 -1.89 9.31 -1.36
C ILE A 94 -3.26 9.79 -0.88
N ALA A 95 -3.38 11.10 -0.69
CA ALA A 95 -4.63 11.74 -0.34
C ALA A 95 -4.89 12.83 -1.36
N ARG A 96 -6.17 13.08 -1.62
CA ARG A 96 -6.58 14.19 -2.47
C ARG A 96 -6.18 15.51 -1.81
N ASP A 97 -5.48 16.34 -2.57
CA ASP A 97 -5.26 17.72 -2.19
C ASP A 97 -6.56 18.51 -2.34
N ARG A 98 -6.97 19.23 -1.29
CA ARG A 98 -8.19 20.07 -1.29
C ARG A 98 -7.90 21.52 -1.66
N THR A 99 -6.62 21.88 -1.84
CA THR A 99 -6.18 23.25 -2.09
C THR A 99 -6.10 23.61 -3.56
N THR A 100 -6.16 22.61 -4.45
CA THR A 100 -6.24 22.76 -5.91
C THR A 100 -7.62 22.31 -6.38
#